data_AF-A0A7K0Q633-F1
#
_entry.id   AF-A0A7K0Q633-F1
#
_cell.length_a   1.000
_cell.length_b   1.000
_cell.length_c   1.000
_cell.angle_alpha   90.00
_cell.angle_beta   90.00
_cell.angle_gamma   90.00
#
_symmetry.space_group_name_H-M   'P 1'
#
loop_
_entity.id
_entity.type
_entity.pdbx_description
1 polymer ?
#
loop_
_entity_poly.entity_id
_entity_poly.type
_entity_poly.pdbx_seq_one_letter_code
_entity_poly.pdbx_strand_id
1 'polypeptide(L)' 'MQTQSWLHRRPQNLFIGIFFAVLGIALVIQALRYIADGTGGLVPFLMLLGGPVLSIYYIWYFNFYEEKTDV' A
#
# COMPACT_ATOMS: atom_id res chain seq x y z
N MET A 1 -23.36 -15.74 11.66
CA MET A 1 -23.27 -14.27 11.46
C MET A 1 -21.87 -14.00 10.94
N GLN A 2 -21.71 -13.58 9.68
CA GLN A 2 -20.40 -13.16 9.15
C GLN A 2 -19.93 -11.92 9.93
N THR A 3 -18.96 -12.08 10.83
CA THR A 3 -18.37 -10.97 11.57
C THR A 3 -17.22 -10.39 10.75
N GLN A 4 -17.51 -9.33 9.98
CA GLN A 4 -16.47 -8.59 9.28
C GLN A 4 -15.47 -7.98 10.28
N SER A 5 -14.18 -8.29 10.12
CA SER A 5 -13.09 -7.74 10.95
C SER A 5 -13.17 -6.21 10.99
N TRP A 6 -12.86 -5.59 12.13
CA TRP A 6 -12.93 -4.14 12.32
C TRP A 6 -12.16 -3.36 11.25
N LEU A 7 -10.99 -3.85 10.81
CA LEU A 7 -10.17 -3.23 9.76
C LEU A 7 -10.85 -3.17 8.38
N HIS A 8 -11.82 -4.04 8.11
CA HIS A 8 -12.52 -4.14 6.83
C HIS A 8 -13.83 -3.33 6.82
N ARG A 9 -14.24 -2.75 7.95
CA ARG A 9 -15.48 -1.97 8.05
C ARG A 9 -15.32 -0.60 7.37
N ARG A 10 -16.34 -0.17 6.63
CA ARG A 10 -16.43 1.24 6.20
C ARG A 10 -16.81 2.10 7.41
N PRO A 11 -16.14 3.23 7.68
CA PRO A 11 -15.29 4.00 6.75
C PRO A 11 -13.77 3.78 6.85
N GLN A 12 -13.27 3.04 7.84
CA GLN A 12 -11.83 2.96 8.15
C GLN A 12 -10.97 2.46 6.98
N ASN A 13 -11.51 1.50 6.24
CA ASN A 13 -10.90 0.91 5.07
C ASN A 13 -10.54 1.94 3.97
N LEU A 14 -11.38 2.98 3.78
CA LEU A 14 -11.09 4.06 2.82
C LEU A 14 -9.91 4.91 3.26
N PHE A 15 -9.82 5.25 4.54
CA PHE A 15 -8.69 6.02 5.09
C PHE A 15 -7.39 5.24 4.97
N ILE A 16 -7.43 3.94 5.25
CA ILE A 16 -6.27 3.04 5.11
C ILE A 16 -5.85 2.97 3.64
N GLY A 17 -6.80 2.85 2.71
CA GLY A 17 -6.51 2.86 1.27
C GLY A 17 -5.84 4.17 0.81
N ILE A 18 -6.38 5.32 1.22
CA ILE A 18 -5.79 6.63 0.91
C ILE A 18 -4.37 6.75 1.49
N PHE A 19 -4.17 6.29 2.73
CA PHE A 19 -2.86 6.31 3.37
C PHE A 19 -1.82 5.50 2.58
N PHE A 20 -2.16 4.27 2.16
CA PHE A 20 -1.27 3.45 1.34
C PHE A 20 -1.02 4.04 -0.05
N ALA A 21 -2.01 4.69 -0.67
CA ALA A 21 -1.82 5.40 -1.93
C ALA A 21 -0.81 6.54 -1.79
N VAL A 22 -0.95 7.36 -0.74
CA VAL A 22 -0.03 8.48 -0.44
C VAL A 22 1.38 7.95 -0.15
N LEU A 23 1.52 6.89 0.65
CA LEU A 23 2.81 6.27 0.91
C LEU A 23 3.49 5.73 -0.35
N GLY A 24 2.73 5.05 -1.22
CA GLY A 24 3.25 4.55 -2.50
C GLY A 24 3.82 5.67 -3.36
N ILE A 25 3.09 6.78 -3.48
CA ILE A 25 3.52 7.98 -4.23
C ILE A 25 4.78 8.58 -3.59
N ALA A 26 4.82 8.73 -2.27
CA ALA A 26 5.96 9.29 -1.56
C ALA A 26 7.23 8.45 -1.78
N LEU A 27 7.11 7.12 -1.73
CA LEU A 27 8.22 6.20 -2.00
C LEU A 27 8.74 6.31 -3.44
N VAL A 28 7.85 6.44 -4.42
CA VAL A 28 8.24 6.67 -5.83
C VAL A 28 8.98 7.99 -5.99
N ILE A 29 8.48 9.08 -5.41
CA ILE A 29 9.14 10.39 -5.47
C ILE A 29 10.53 10.31 -4.84
N GLN A 30 10.64 9.68 -3.67
CA GLN A 30 11.92 9.53 -2.97
C GLN A 30 12.91 8.64 -3.75
N ALA A 31 12.42 7.56 -4.36
CA ALA A 31 13.21 6.70 -5.23
C ALA A 31 13.79 7.48 -6.42
N LEU A 32 12.95 8.26 -7.10
CA LEU A 32 13.38 9.08 -8.24
C LEU A 32 14.45 10.10 -7.84
N ARG A 33 14.32 10.72 -6.65
CA ARG A 33 15.34 11.62 -6.11
C ARG A 33 16.67 10.91 -5.87
N TYR A 34 16.66 9.76 -5.20
CA TYR A 34 17.89 9.00 -4.97
C TYR A 34 18.56 8.53 -6.27
N ILE A 35 17.76 8.10 -7.26
CA ILE A 35 18.27 7.74 -8.59
C ILE A 35 18.90 8.95 -9.27
N ALA A 36 18.24 10.11 -9.25
CA ALA A 36 18.75 11.34 -9.85
C ALA A 36 20.04 11.82 -9.19
N ASP A 37 20.14 11.69 -7.86
CA ASP A 37 21.33 12.05 -7.08
C ASP A 37 22.45 10.99 -7.19
N GLY A 38 22.20 9.86 -7.86
CA GLY A 38 23.16 8.76 -7.98
C GLY A 38 23.48 8.07 -6.66
N THR A 39 22.58 8.14 -5.68
CA THR A 39 22.76 7.61 -4.32
C THR A 39 21.86 6.41 -4.04
N GLY A 40 22.24 5.55 -3.08
CA GLY A 40 21.38 4.44 -2.62
C GLY A 40 21.47 3.12 -3.42
N GLY A 41 22.16 3.09 -4.56
CA GLY A 41 22.46 1.86 -5.29
C GLY A 41 21.21 1.12 -5.75
N LEU A 42 21.01 -0.13 -5.31
CA LEU A 42 19.84 -0.94 -5.69
C LEU A 42 18.54 -0.50 -4.99
N VAL A 43 18.63 0.09 -3.80
CA VAL A 43 17.47 0.37 -2.94
C VAL A 43 16.43 1.28 -3.62
N PRO A 44 16.81 2.39 -4.31
CA PRO A 44 15.85 3.23 -5.00
C PRO A 44 15.04 2.50 -6.07
N PHE A 45 15.62 1.54 -6.79
CA PHE A 45 14.89 0.75 -7.79
C PHE A 45 13.87 -0.20 -7.13
N LEU A 46 14.24 -0.79 -5.99
CA LEU A 46 13.31 -1.58 -5.18
C LEU A 46 12.19 -0.72 -4.60
N MET A 47 12.47 0.52 -4.20
CA MET A 47 11.44 1.47 -3.76
C MET A 47 10.50 1.86 -4.92
N LEU A 48 11.07 2.09 -6.11
CA LEU A 48 10.32 2.49 -7.31
C LEU A 48 9.32 1.43 -7.75
N LEU A 49 9.69 0.14 -7.68
CA LEU A 49 8.81 -0.98 -8.04
C LEU A 49 8.00 -1.49 -6.85
N GLY A 50 8.65 -1.68 -5.71
CA GLY A 50 8.04 -2.23 -4.51
C GLY A 50 7.01 -1.31 -3.85
N GLY A 51 7.25 0.01 -3.88
CA GLY A 51 6.30 1.00 -3.34
C GLY A 51 4.91 0.89 -3.98
N PRO A 52 4.81 0.98 -5.33
CA PRO A 52 3.55 0.77 -6.04
C PRO A 52 2.94 -0.61 -5.82
N VAL A 53 3.74 -1.69 -5.90
CA VAL A 53 3.22 -3.07 -5.74
C VAL A 53 2.61 -3.26 -4.35
N LEU A 54 3.30 -2.85 -3.29
CA LEU A 54 2.81 -2.95 -1.91
C LEU A 54 1.59 -2.06 -1.69
N SER A 55 1.62 -0.82 -2.19
CA SER A 55 0.50 0.11 -2.10
C SER A 55 -0.77 -0.47 -2.74
N ILE A 56 -0.67 -0.97 -3.97
CA ILE A 56 -1.78 -1.61 -4.69
C ILE A 56 -2.27 -2.84 -3.94
N TYR A 57 -1.37 -3.69 -3.47
CA TYR A 57 -1.72 -4.90 -2.71
C TYR A 57 -2.51 -4.56 -1.45
N TYR A 58 -2.05 -3.60 -0.64
CA TYR A 58 -2.74 -3.24 0.60
C TYR A 58 -4.05 -2.49 0.35
N ILE A 59 -4.11 -1.61 -0.66
CA ILE A 59 -5.38 -1.00 -1.07
C ILE A 59 -6.36 -2.10 -1.46
N TRP A 60 -5.94 -3.08 -2.27
CA TRP A 60 -6.79 -4.18 -2.67
C TRP A 60 -7.23 -5.03 -1.49
N TYR A 61 -6.28 -5.43 -0.64
CA TYR A 61 -6.52 -6.26 0.53
C TYR A 61 -7.55 -5.59 1.45
N PHE A 62 -7.34 -4.34 1.86
CA PHE A 62 -8.30 -3.73 2.74
C PHE A 62 -9.63 -3.47 2.03
N ASN A 63 -9.65 -2.96 0.80
CA ASN A 63 -10.90 -2.47 0.16
C ASN A 63 -11.77 -3.56 -0.48
N PHE A 64 -11.18 -4.65 -0.94
CA PHE A 64 -11.87 -5.66 -1.78
C PHE A 64 -11.70 -7.09 -1.29
N TYR A 65 -10.71 -7.40 -0.45
CA TYR A 65 -10.58 -8.74 0.09
C TYR A 65 -11.63 -8.96 1.18
N GLU A 66 -12.58 -9.86 0.91
CA GLU A 66 -13.51 -10.36 1.90
C GLU A 66 -12.94 -11.65 2.52
N GLU A 67 -12.48 -11.52 3.76
CA GLU A 67 -12.11 -12.68 4.58
C GLU A 67 -13.39 -13.48 4.91
N LYS A 68 -13.64 -14.56 4.18
CA LYS A 68 -14.66 -15.56 4.54
C LYS A 68 -14.17 -16.32 5.78
N THR A 69 -14.53 -15.82 6.94
CA THR A 69 -14.47 -16.59 8.18
C THR A 69 -15.75 -17.45 8.24
N ASP A 70 -15.64 -18.70 7.79
CA ASP A 70 -16.66 -19.72 8.07
C ASP A 70 -16.58 -20.02 9.57
N VAL A 71 -17.63 -19.62 10.31
CA VAL A 71 -17.87 -19.98 11.72
C VAL A 71 -19.04 -20.94 11.78
#